data_AF-A0A7J0C8X9-F1
#
_entry.id   AF-A0A7J0C8X9-F1
#
_cell.length_a   1.000
_cell.length_b   1.000
_cell.length_c   1.000
_cell.angle_alpha   90.00
_cell.angle_beta   90.00
_cell.angle_gamma   90.00
#
_symmetry.space_group_name_H-M   'P 1'
#
loop_
_entity.id
_entity.type
_entity.pdbx_description
1 polymer ?
#
loop_
_entity_poly.entity_id
_entity_poly.type
_entity_poly.pdbx_seq_one_letter_code
_entity_poly.pdbx_strand_id
1 'polypeptide(L)' 'MVHTLPLALAGTGVKVAVCDIAPEWLRDTASPRAQGFLSGVTETARDVQRLSPWRVTSTAVGEA' A
#
# COMPACT_ATOMS: atom_id res chain seq x y z
N MET A 1 8.19 5.34 -0.23
CA MET A 1 8.16 4.51 -1.47
C MET A 1 7.59 3.14 -1.09
N VAL A 2 6.27 2.92 -1.25
CA VAL A 2 5.59 1.67 -0.85
C VAL A 2 5.58 0.64 -1.98
N HIS A 3 6.26 0.86 -3.11
CA HIS A 3 6.08 0.08 -4.35
C HIS A 3 6.58 -1.36 -4.25
N THR A 4 7.49 -1.63 -3.32
CA THR A 4 7.99 -2.98 -3.06
C THR A 4 7.13 -3.75 -2.07
N LEU A 5 6.30 -3.07 -1.27
CA LEU A 5 5.43 -3.70 -0.29
C LEU A 5 4.34 -4.57 -0.96
N PRO A 6 3.64 -4.11 -2.03
CA PRO A 6 2.74 -4.97 -2.79
C PRO A 6 3.43 -6.22 -3.34
N LEU A 7 4.68 -6.11 -3.78
CA LEU A 7 5.44 -7.26 -4.29
C LEU A 7 5.81 -8.24 -3.17
N ALA A 8 6.21 -7.75 -2.00
CA ALA A 8 6.54 -8.57 -0.85
C ALA A 8 5.33 -9.30 -0.24
N LEU A 9 4.12 -8.74 -0.39
CA LEU A 9 2.89 -9.31 0.15
C LEU A 9 2.12 -10.16 -0.87
N ALA A 10 2.56 -10.21 -2.12
CA ALA A 10 1.89 -11.00 -3.16
C ALA A 10 1.84 -12.49 -2.79
N GLY A 11 0.64 -13.10 -2.87
CA GLY A 11 0.43 -14.52 -2.57
C GLY A 11 0.30 -14.90 -1.09
N THR A 12 0.40 -13.94 -0.18
CA THR A 12 0.29 -14.19 1.27
C THR A 12 -1.16 -14.14 1.79
N GLY A 13 -2.11 -13.66 0.99
CA GLY A 13 -3.49 -13.41 1.42
C GLY A 13 -3.66 -12.18 2.34
N VAL A 14 -2.57 -11.48 2.66
CA VAL A 14 -2.59 -10.25 3.46
C VAL A 14 -3.25 -9.12 2.66
N LYS A 15 -4.18 -8.42 3.30
CA LYS A 15 -4.82 -7.21 2.76
C LYS A 15 -4.10 -5.96 3.28
N VAL A 16 -3.87 -5.01 2.40
CA VAL A 16 -3.30 -3.70 2.75
C VAL A 16 -4.44 -2.69 2.79
N ALA A 17 -4.53 -1.93 3.88
CA ALA A 17 -5.46 -0.82 4.02
C ALA A 17 -4.68 0.50 3.99
N VAL A 18 -5.25 1.50 3.34
CA VAL A 18 -4.78 2.89 3.44
C VAL A 18 -5.51 3.52 4.62
N CYS A 19 -4.74 3.99 5.61
CA CYS A 19 -5.27 4.72 6.75
C CYS A 19 -5.03 6.21 6.58
N ASP A 20 -6.01 7.02 6.97
CA ASP A 20 -5.84 8.47 7.07
C ASP A 20 -4.84 8.85 8.16
N ILE A 21 -4.22 10.02 7.99
CA ILE A 21 -3.40 10.64 9.02
C ILE A 21 -4.32 11.48 9.89
N ALA A 22 -4.36 11.17 11.19
CA ALA A 22 -5.12 11.97 12.14
C ALA A 22 -4.42 13.33 12.38
N PRO A 23 -5.11 14.48 12.31
CA PRO A 23 -4.48 15.80 12.46
C PRO A 23 -3.71 15.98 13.78
N GLU A 24 -4.17 15.35 14.86
CA GLU A 24 -3.55 15.37 16.19
C GLU A 24 -2.17 14.69 16.25
N TRP A 25 -1.79 13.93 15.21
CA TRP A 25 -0.44 13.35 15.11
C TRP A 25 0.59 14.36 14.57
N LEU A 26 0.12 15.49 14.05
CA LEU A 26 1.00 16.58 13.64
C LEU A 26 1.43 17.36 14.87
N ARG A 27 2.73 17.67 14.94
CA ARG A 27 3.26 18.60 15.94
C ARG A 27 2.62 19.98 15.75
N ASP A 28 2.48 20.75 16.82
CA ASP A 28 1.95 22.13 16.74
C ASP A 28 2.76 23.03 15.79
N THR A 29 4.03 22.71 15.60
CA THR A 29 4.93 23.42 14.68
C THR A 29 4.84 22.94 13.24
N ALA A 30 3.94 22.00 12.93
CA ALA A 30 3.76 21.50 11.58
C ALA A 30 3.24 22.64 10.68
N SER A 31 3.92 22.86 9.56
CA SER A 31 3.47 23.87 8.61
C SER A 31 2.10 23.49 8.03
N PRO A 32 1.23 24.48 7.72
CA PRO A 32 -0.04 24.22 7.01
C PRO A 32 0.16 23.46 5.69
N ARG A 33 1.32 23.66 5.05
CA ARG A 33 1.71 22.97 3.81
C ARG A 33 1.90 21.46 4.03
N ALA A 34 2.32 21.02 5.21
CA ALA A 34 2.46 19.62 5.54
C ALA A 34 1.08 18.94 5.61
N GLN A 35 0.09 19.59 6.20
CA GLN A 35 -1.28 19.08 6.24
C GLN A 35 -1.89 18.96 4.84
N GLY A 36 -1.74 20.00 4.01
CA GLY A 36 -2.21 19.97 2.62
C GLY A 36 -1.53 18.88 1.78
N PHE A 37 -0.21 18.69 1.97
CA PHE A 37 0.53 17.62 1.30
C PHE A 37 0.05 16.22 1.72
N LEU A 38 -0.12 15.97 3.02
CA LEU A 38 -0.60 14.69 3.52
C LEU A 38 -2.02 14.39 3.07
N SER A 39 -2.91 15.39 3.06
CA SER A 39 -4.26 15.25 2.51
C SER A 39 -4.24 14.80 1.06
N GLY A 40 -3.42 15.43 0.21
CA GLY A 40 -3.30 15.05 -1.20
C GLY A 40 -2.69 13.66 -1.41
N VAL A 41 -1.70 13.27 -0.60
CA VAL A 41 -1.12 11.92 -0.64
C VAL A 41 -2.16 10.86 -0.26
N THR A 42 -2.92 11.10 0.80
CA THR A 42 -3.90 10.13 1.27
C THR A 42 -5.09 10.02 0.31
N GLU A 43 -5.56 11.12 -0.25
CA GLU A 43 -6.58 11.11 -1.31
C GLU A 43 -6.13 10.29 -2.52
N THR A 44 -4.91 10.51 -3.00
CA THR A 44 -4.33 9.74 -4.11
C THR A 44 -4.17 8.25 -3.75
N ALA A 45 -3.89 7.94 -2.49
CA ALA A 45 -3.73 6.57 -2.02
C ALA A 45 -5.07 5.83 -1.83
N ARG A 46 -6.17 6.52 -1.53
CA ARG A 46 -7.51 5.90 -1.36
C ARG A 46 -8.00 5.20 -2.63
N ASP A 47 -7.65 5.72 -3.81
CA ASP A 47 -7.95 5.07 -5.10
C ASP A 47 -7.05 3.87 -5.41
N VAL A 48 -5.99 3.65 -4.61
CA VAL A 48 -5.09 2.50 -4.76
C VAL A 48 -5.65 1.29 -4.02
N GLN A 49 -6.56 0.56 -4.66
CA GLN A 49 -6.84 -0.84 -4.30
C GLN A 49 -5.94 -1.77 -5.12
N ARG A 50 -4.92 -2.37 -4.51
CA ARG A 50 -4.17 -3.46 -5.16
C ARG A 50 -3.78 -4.58 -4.21
N LEU A 51 -4.32 -5.77 -4.48
CA LEU A 51 -3.57 -6.97 -4.92
C LEU A 51 -4.56 -7.99 -5.55
N SER A 52 -4.26 -8.48 -6.76
CA SER A 52 -4.82 -9.70 -7.37
C SER A 52 -3.67 -10.64 -7.77
N PRO A 53 -3.89 -11.97 -7.74
CA PRO A 53 -2.86 -12.93 -7.33
C PRO A 53 -1.76 -13.15 -8.37
N TRP A 54 -0.56 -13.42 -7.85
CA TRP A 54 0.46 -14.09 -8.66
C TRP A 54 0.00 -15.53 -8.93
N ARG A 55 0.07 -15.96 -10.19
CA ARG A 55 -0.15 -17.36 -10.57
C ARG A 55 1.19 -18.08 -10.53
N VAL A 56 1.40 -18.94 -9.54
CA VAL A 56 2.35 -20.06 -9.68
C VAL A 56 1.61 -21.10 -10.48
N THR A 57 1.89 -21.21 -11.77
CA THR A 57 1.83 -22.53 -12.39
C THR A 57 3.19 -23.14 -12.17
N SER A 58 3.38 -23.75 -10.99
CA SER A 58 4.35 -24.83 -10.89
C SER A 58 3.72 -26.00 -11.63
N THR A 59 3.90 -26.03 -12.95
CA THR A 59 3.73 -27.28 -13.68
C THR A 59 4.93 -28.12 -13.26
N ALA A 60 4.72 -28.97 -12.26
CA ALA A 60 5.67 -30.01 -11.93
C ALA A 60 5.90 -30.81 -13.22
N VAL A 61 7.14 -30.77 -13.71
CA VAL A 61 7.61 -31.70 -14.73
C VAL A 61 7.74 -33.06 -14.04
N GLY A 62 6.68 -33.85 -14.09
CA GLY A 62 6.73 -35.32 -14.11
C GLY A 62 6.16 -35.74 -15.47
N GLU A 63 6.67 -36.73 -16.20
CA GLU A 63 7.41 -37.92 -15.80
C GLU A 63 8.40 -38.35 -16.90
N ALA A 64 9.17 -39.39 -16.54
CA ALA A 64 10.18 -40.13 -17.29
C ALA A 64 9.76 -40.67 -18.67
#